data_AF-A0A6A6ADN5-F1
#
_entry.id   AF-A0A6A6ADN5-F1
#
_cell.length_a   1.000
_cell.length_b   1.000
_cell.length_c   1.000
_cell.angle_alpha   90.00
_cell.angle_beta   90.00
_cell.angle_gamma   90.00
#
_symmetry.space_group_name_H-M   'P 1'
#
loop_
_entity.id
_entity.type
_entity.pdbx_description
1 polymer ?
#
loop_
_entity_poly.entity_id
_entity_poly.type
_entity_poly.pdbx_seq_one_letter_code
_entity_poly.pdbx_strand_id
1 'polypeptide(L)'
;MAPRKKTEEKASGNEAADMILHYLHMQNRPYSALEISANLHNKVTKRKQIVYHALQDASDSCTPEQLAALDTQISDLRAQTSVLVAATKSLRCTLASLNSTLSTASLVADVQALDTEKMKILARLDGLKAGKAKKVTQQEREEVEREWIKCGRVARMREKIAVGMWRFIEESVPDRERQEELRESMGLDE
;
A
#
# COMPACT_ATOMS: atom_id res chain seq x y z
N MET A 1 -23.57 -30.35 26.05
CA MET A 1 -23.54 -30.20 27.52
C MET A 1 -22.74 -28.96 27.85
N ALA A 2 -23.32 -27.98 28.55
CA ALA A 2 -22.56 -26.82 29.03
C ALA A 2 -21.57 -27.26 30.13
N PRO A 3 -20.33 -26.73 30.16
CA PRO A 3 -19.34 -27.14 31.14
C PRO A 3 -19.77 -26.70 32.54
N ARG A 4 -19.76 -27.62 33.50
CA ARG A 4 -20.03 -27.33 34.91
C ARG A 4 -18.95 -26.38 35.44
N LYS A 5 -19.38 -25.25 36.02
CA LYS A 5 -18.51 -24.27 36.68
C LYS A 5 -17.73 -24.99 37.78
N LYS A 6 -16.39 -25.04 37.68
CA LYS A 6 -15.51 -25.57 38.72
C LYS A 6 -15.71 -24.72 39.97
N THR A 7 -16.12 -25.34 41.08
CA THR A 7 -16.22 -24.65 42.37
C THR A 7 -14.81 -24.42 42.88
N GLU A 8 -14.36 -23.16 42.92
CA GLU A 8 -13.07 -22.81 43.50
C GLU A 8 -13.04 -23.18 44.98
N GLU A 9 -11.98 -23.87 45.41
CA GLU A 9 -11.73 -24.13 46.83
C GLU A 9 -11.69 -22.80 47.59
N LYS A 10 -12.46 -22.73 48.68
CA LYS A 10 -12.49 -21.55 49.54
C LYS A 10 -11.22 -21.57 50.38
N ALA A 11 -10.50 -20.46 50.40
CA ALA A 11 -9.26 -20.32 51.16
C ALA A 11 -9.49 -20.70 52.64
N SER A 12 -8.49 -21.38 53.23
CA SER A 12 -8.48 -21.75 54.64
C SER A 12 -8.46 -20.50 55.53
N GLY A 13 -8.92 -20.60 56.78
CA GLY A 13 -9.17 -19.44 57.66
C GLY A 13 -8.01 -18.44 57.77
N ASN A 14 -6.76 -18.93 57.89
CA ASN A 14 -5.59 -18.06 57.99
C ASN A 14 -5.18 -17.49 56.63
N GLU A 15 -5.18 -18.30 55.57
CA GLU A 15 -4.86 -17.84 54.21
C GLU A 15 -5.87 -16.78 53.73
N ALA A 16 -7.15 -16.96 54.05
CA ALA A 16 -8.20 -15.99 53.77
C ALA A 16 -7.96 -14.67 54.52
N ALA A 17 -7.49 -14.74 55.77
CA ALA A 17 -7.18 -13.55 56.58
C ALA A 17 -5.98 -12.77 56.00
N ASP A 18 -4.91 -13.46 55.59
CA ASP A 18 -3.73 -12.84 54.99
C ASP A 18 -4.06 -12.18 53.64
N MET A 19 -4.88 -12.84 52.82
CA MET A 19 -5.37 -12.25 51.56
C MET A 19 -6.21 -10.99 51.80
N ILE A 20 -7.08 -11.00 52.81
CA ILE A 20 -7.89 -9.83 53.19
C ILE A 20 -6.96 -8.69 53.64
N LEU A 21 -5.99 -8.97 54.53
CA LEU A 21 -5.09 -7.96 55.06
C LEU A 21 -4.24 -7.33 53.94
N HIS A 22 -3.64 -8.16 53.09
CA HIS A 22 -2.87 -7.71 51.93
C HIS A 22 -3.71 -6.82 51.00
N TYR A 23 -4.94 -7.21 50.71
CA TYR A 23 -5.84 -6.41 49.88
C TYR A 23 -6.19 -5.06 50.52
N LEU A 24 -6.49 -5.05 51.83
CA LEU A 24 -6.80 -3.81 52.56
C LEU A 24 -5.60 -2.85 52.59
N HIS A 25 -4.37 -3.37 52.73
CA HIS A 25 -3.15 -2.56 52.65
C HIS A 25 -2.93 -1.98 51.25
N MET A 26 -3.12 -2.78 50.19
CA MET A 26 -2.94 -2.33 48.81
C MET A 26 -3.93 -1.25 48.40
N GLN A 27 -5.20 -1.35 48.83
CA GLN A 27 -6.23 -0.38 48.47
C GLN A 27 -6.33 0.81 49.43
N ASN A 28 -5.89 0.64 50.69
CA ASN A 28 -5.93 1.64 51.75
C ASN A 28 -7.27 2.40 51.81
N ARG A 29 -8.39 1.67 51.68
CA ARG A 29 -9.75 2.20 51.72
C ARG A 29 -10.57 1.42 52.75
N PRO A 30 -11.50 2.08 53.47
CA PRO A 30 -12.42 1.38 54.35
C PRO A 30 -13.44 0.60 53.53
N TYR A 31 -13.67 -0.67 53.88
CA TYR A 31 -14.64 -1.52 53.21
C TYR A 31 -15.60 -2.17 54.19
N SER A 32 -16.86 -2.31 53.78
CA SER A 32 -17.83 -3.10 54.51
C SER A 32 -17.49 -4.59 54.42
N ALA A 33 -17.80 -5.36 55.47
CA ALA A 33 -17.71 -6.82 55.48
C ALA A 33 -18.35 -7.47 54.23
N LEU A 34 -19.44 -6.87 53.73
CA LEU A 34 -20.16 -7.31 52.54
C LEU A 34 -19.32 -7.08 51.26
N GLU A 35 -18.74 -5.90 51.10
CA GLU A 35 -17.92 -5.51 49.95
C GLU A 35 -16.61 -6.31 49.91
N ILE A 36 -15.99 -6.54 51.06
CA ILE A 36 -14.79 -7.39 51.17
C ILE A 36 -15.11 -8.81 50.71
N SER A 37 -16.23 -9.39 51.18
CA SER A 37 -16.65 -10.73 50.75
C SER A 37 -16.99 -10.79 49.26
N ALA A 38 -17.59 -9.73 48.71
CA ALA A 38 -17.94 -9.65 47.29
C ALA A 38 -16.70 -9.52 46.39
N ASN A 39 -15.75 -8.65 46.74
CA ASN A 39 -14.47 -8.49 46.02
C ASN A 39 -13.60 -9.76 46.10
N LEU A 40 -13.76 -10.58 47.15
CA LEU A 40 -13.14 -11.91 47.30
C LEU A 40 -13.99 -13.05 46.73
N HIS A 41 -14.92 -12.76 45.83
CA HIS A 41 -15.74 -13.76 45.13
C HIS A 41 -16.57 -14.66 46.07
N ASN A 42 -17.07 -14.12 47.18
CA ASN A 42 -17.89 -14.81 48.18
C ASN A 42 -17.22 -16.05 48.81
N LYS A 43 -15.88 -16.07 48.86
CA LYS A 43 -15.11 -17.13 49.52
C LYS A 43 -15.30 -17.14 51.05
N VAL A 44 -15.72 -16.02 51.64
CA VAL A 44 -15.98 -15.85 53.10
C VAL A 44 -17.39 -15.28 53.31
N THR A 45 -18.19 -15.83 54.25
CA THR A 45 -19.61 -15.44 54.47
C THR A 45 -19.82 -14.79 55.84
N LYS A 46 -20.50 -13.62 55.97
CA LYS A 46 -20.81 -12.97 57.28
C LYS A 46 -22.16 -12.21 57.32
N ARG A 47 -22.73 -12.06 58.54
CA ARG A 47 -24.13 -11.66 58.86
C ARG A 47 -24.33 -10.31 59.62
N LYS A 48 -23.30 -9.52 59.92
CA LYS A 48 -23.42 -8.22 60.63
C LYS A 48 -22.67 -7.11 59.88
N GLN A 49 -23.22 -5.89 59.85
CA GLN A 49 -22.60 -4.71 59.25
C GLN A 49 -21.41 -4.24 60.11
N ILE A 50 -20.19 -4.50 59.64
CA ILE A 50 -18.92 -4.07 60.25
C ILE A 50 -18.07 -3.49 59.12
N VAL A 51 -17.41 -2.36 59.37
CA VAL A 51 -16.44 -1.75 58.45
C VAL A 51 -15.04 -2.13 58.90
N TYR A 52 -14.21 -2.58 57.96
CA TYR A 52 -12.80 -2.92 58.20
C TYR A 52 -11.90 -1.97 57.41
N HIS A 53 -10.78 -1.58 58.02
CA HIS A 53 -9.70 -0.82 57.41
C HIS A 53 -8.37 -1.34 57.95
N ALA A 54 -7.29 -1.20 57.17
CA ALA A 54 -5.95 -1.49 57.67
C ALA A 54 -5.61 -0.51 58.81
N LEU A 55 -4.92 -0.98 59.85
CA LEU A 55 -4.47 -0.10 60.93
C LEU A 55 -3.47 0.91 60.36
N GLN A 56 -3.66 2.18 60.67
CA GLN A 56 -2.75 3.26 60.30
C GLN A 56 -2.01 3.71 61.56
N ASP A 57 -0.72 3.43 61.61
CA ASP A 57 0.11 3.80 62.75
C ASP A 57 0.52 5.27 62.65
N ALA A 58 0.24 6.05 63.70
CA ALA A 58 0.57 7.48 63.74
C ALA A 58 2.10 7.73 63.74
N SER A 59 2.90 6.73 64.14
CA SER A 59 4.36 6.76 64.05
C SER A 59 4.88 6.73 62.61
N ASP A 60 4.08 6.27 61.65
CA ASP A 60 4.43 6.22 60.23
C ASP A 60 4.05 7.52 59.50
N SER A 61 3.56 8.53 60.24
CA SER A 61 3.25 9.84 59.67
C SER A 61 4.54 10.55 59.24
N CYS A 62 4.58 10.96 57.97
CA CYS A 62 5.68 11.76 57.45
C CYS A 62 5.65 13.17 58.06
N THR A 63 6.83 13.71 58.33
CA THR A 63 7.00 15.12 58.70
C THR A 63 6.60 16.05 57.54
N PRO A 64 6.17 17.30 57.81
CA PRO A 64 5.78 18.23 56.76
C PRO A 64 6.93 18.51 55.77
N GLU A 65 8.18 18.49 56.22
CA GLU A 65 9.36 18.63 55.36
C GLU A 65 9.54 17.44 54.42
N GLN A 66 9.33 16.21 54.92
CA GLN A 66 9.38 15.00 54.08
C GLN A 66 8.24 14.99 53.05
N LEU A 67 7.04 15.43 53.41
CA LEU A 67 5.92 15.57 52.48
C LEU A 67 6.24 16.56 51.36
N ALA A 68 6.76 17.75 51.70
CA ALA A 68 7.16 18.75 50.71
C ALA A 68 8.28 18.25 49.77
N ALA A 69 9.23 17.47 50.29
CA ALA A 69 10.27 16.84 49.49
C ALA A 69 9.68 15.78 48.52
N LEU A 70 8.74 14.95 48.97
CA LEU A 70 8.05 13.98 48.13
C LEU A 70 7.20 14.66 47.05
N ASP A 71 6.49 15.75 47.37
CA ASP A 71 5.72 16.52 46.39
C ASP A 71 6.62 17.13 45.31
N THR A 72 7.81 17.59 45.69
CA THR A 72 8.82 18.09 44.75
C THR A 72 9.27 16.97 43.81
N GLN A 73 9.60 15.79 44.36
CA GLN A 73 9.97 14.62 43.55
C GLN A 73 8.84 14.17 42.61
N ILE A 74 7.59 14.15 43.08
CA ILE A 74 6.43 13.81 42.26
C ILE A 74 6.28 14.80 41.11
N SER A 75 6.44 16.09 41.39
CA SER A 75 6.38 17.15 40.36
C SER A 75 7.48 16.97 39.32
N ASP A 76 8.72 16.75 39.76
CA ASP A 76 9.87 16.56 38.89
C ASP A 76 9.73 15.31 38.01
N LEU A 77 9.33 14.18 38.60
CA LEU A 77 9.11 12.93 37.85
C LEU A 77 7.97 13.07 36.85
N ARG A 78 6.90 13.79 37.18
CA ARG A 78 5.81 14.09 36.24
C ARG A 78 6.30 14.96 35.07
N ALA A 79 7.11 15.98 35.37
CA ALA A 79 7.71 16.83 34.34
C ALA A 79 8.61 16.01 33.40
N GLN A 80 9.52 15.20 33.95
CA GLN A 80 10.39 14.31 33.18
C GLN A 80 9.59 13.30 32.32
N THR A 81 8.55 12.70 32.89
CA THR A 81 7.68 11.77 32.17
C THR A 81 7.01 12.46 30.98
N SER A 82 6.51 13.69 31.16
CA SER A 82 5.89 14.44 30.07
C SER A 82 6.86 14.77 28.94
N VAL A 83 8.10 15.15 29.27
CA VAL A 83 9.18 15.41 28.30
C VAL A 83 9.55 14.14 27.52
N LEU A 84 9.75 13.02 28.22
CA LEU A 84 10.11 11.75 27.59
C LEU A 84 9.00 11.22 26.66
N VAL A 85 7.73 11.38 27.04
CA VAL A 85 6.59 11.03 26.18
C VAL A 85 6.56 11.90 24.91
N ALA A 86 6.81 13.20 25.04
CA ALA A 86 6.91 14.10 23.89
C ALA A 86 8.09 13.74 22.96
N ALA A 87 9.27 13.46 23.52
CA ALA A 87 10.44 13.02 22.77
C ALA A 87 10.18 11.70 22.03
N THR A 88 9.53 10.74 22.70
CA THR A 88 9.15 9.46 22.08
C THR A 88 8.20 9.66 20.90
N LYS A 89 7.21 10.55 21.02
CA LYS A 89 6.30 10.88 19.92
C LYS A 89 7.05 11.48 18.73
N SER A 90 7.96 12.42 18.99
CA SER A 90 8.78 13.04 17.94
C SER A 90 9.68 12.01 17.24
N LEU A 91 10.41 11.19 18.00
CA LEU A 91 11.26 10.13 17.46
C LEU A 91 10.46 9.13 16.61
N ARG A 92 9.27 8.71 17.06
CA ARG A 92 8.38 7.85 16.27
C ARG A 92 7.98 8.49 14.94
N CYS A 93 7.65 9.78 14.94
CA CYS A 93 7.35 10.50 13.70
C CYS A 93 8.56 10.56 12.76
N THR A 94 9.76 10.85 13.28
CA THR A 94 10.99 10.87 12.46
C THR A 94 11.31 9.51 11.87
N LEU A 95 11.17 8.43 12.65
CA LEU A 95 11.39 7.07 12.18
C LEU A 95 10.36 6.66 11.13
N ALA A 96 9.09 7.01 11.31
CA ALA A 96 8.06 6.76 10.30
C ALA A 96 8.36 7.49 8.98
N SER A 97 8.83 8.74 9.04
CA SER A 97 9.24 9.50 7.86
C SER A 97 10.45 8.85 7.16
N LEU A 98 11.48 8.48 7.91
CA LEU A 98 12.67 7.83 7.36
C LEU A 98 12.38 6.45 6.77
N ASN A 99 11.49 5.68 7.39
CA ASN A 99 11.07 4.37 6.86
C ASN A 99 10.11 4.48 5.67
N SER A 100 9.42 5.61 5.51
CA SER A 100 8.61 5.85 4.30
C SER A 100 9.46 6.17 3.07
N THR A 101 10.72 6.57 3.27
CA THR A 101 11.69 6.71 2.18
C THR A 101 12.42 5.39 1.95
N LEU A 102 12.65 5.04 0.67
CA LEU A 102 13.40 3.84 0.29
C LEU A 102 14.78 3.86 0.97
N SER A 103 15.25 2.70 1.44
CA SER A 103 16.61 2.59 1.98
C SER A 103 17.63 3.07 0.95
N THR A 104 18.69 3.75 1.39
CA THR A 104 19.78 4.20 0.52
C THR A 104 20.38 3.04 -0.29
N ALA A 105 20.44 1.84 0.29
CA ALA A 105 20.90 0.64 -0.40
C ALA A 105 19.97 0.23 -1.55
N SER A 106 18.65 0.29 -1.33
CA SER A 106 17.65 0.01 -2.37
C SER A 106 17.70 1.07 -3.47
N LEU A 107 17.89 2.34 -3.11
CA LEU A 107 18.01 3.43 -4.08
C LEU A 107 19.22 3.25 -4.99
N VAL A 108 20.36 2.84 -4.43
CA VAL A 108 21.57 2.53 -5.22
C VAL A 108 21.33 1.36 -6.17
N ALA A 109 20.66 0.30 -5.71
CA ALA A 109 20.31 -0.84 -6.56
C ALA A 109 19.39 -0.43 -7.73
N ASP A 110 18.39 0.41 -7.48
CA ASP A 110 17.47 0.92 -8.50
C ASP A 110 18.20 1.80 -9.53
N VAL A 111 19.11 2.68 -9.07
CA VAL A 111 19.94 3.49 -9.97
C VAL A 111 20.80 2.61 -10.87
N GLN A 112 21.45 1.58 -10.32
CA GLN A 112 22.24 0.63 -11.12
C GLN A 112 21.37 -0.11 -12.15
N ALA A 113 20.17 -0.55 -11.75
CA ALA A 113 19.23 -1.21 -12.66
C ALA A 113 18.84 -0.27 -13.82
N LEU A 114 18.44 0.96 -13.52
CA LEU A 114 18.09 1.97 -14.52
C LEU A 114 19.25 2.31 -15.46
N ASP A 115 20.49 2.39 -14.94
CA ASP A 115 21.67 2.60 -15.78
C ASP A 115 21.90 1.41 -16.73
N THR A 116 21.69 0.17 -16.28
CA THR A 116 21.80 -0.99 -17.17
C THR A 116 20.72 -0.98 -18.26
N GLU A 117 19.49 -0.58 -17.93
CA GLU A 117 18.41 -0.46 -18.91
C GLU A 117 18.70 0.64 -19.92
N LYS A 118 19.16 1.80 -19.45
CA LYS A 118 19.59 2.90 -20.31
C LYS A 118 20.67 2.44 -21.29
N MET A 119 21.69 1.73 -20.81
CA MET A 119 22.73 1.18 -21.69
C MET A 119 22.17 0.22 -22.74
N LYS A 120 21.25 -0.68 -22.36
CA LYS A 120 20.57 -1.60 -23.31
C LYS A 120 19.76 -0.83 -24.36
N ILE A 121 19.00 0.18 -23.95
CA ILE A 121 18.20 1.01 -24.86
C ILE A 121 19.09 1.78 -25.82
N LEU A 122 20.18 2.37 -25.33
CA LEU A 122 21.13 3.10 -26.16
C LEU A 122 21.82 2.17 -27.18
N ALA A 123 22.27 0.99 -26.76
CA ALA A 123 22.85 0.01 -27.67
C ALA A 123 21.86 -0.43 -28.75
N ARG A 124 20.59 -0.67 -28.39
CA ARG A 124 19.53 -0.98 -29.35
C ARG A 124 19.29 0.18 -30.31
N LEU A 125 19.25 1.40 -29.79
CA LEU A 125 19.06 2.61 -30.60
C LEU A 125 20.21 2.80 -31.59
N ASP A 126 21.45 2.57 -31.16
CA ASP A 126 22.63 2.68 -32.03
C ASP A 126 22.62 1.60 -33.11
N GLY A 127 22.22 0.37 -32.78
CA GLY A 127 21.99 -0.68 -33.78
C GLY A 127 20.92 -0.28 -34.82
N LEU A 128 19.80 0.30 -34.37
CA LEU A 128 18.75 0.80 -35.26
C LEU A 128 19.22 1.99 -36.11
N LYS A 129 20.10 2.84 -35.59
CA LYS A 129 20.69 3.96 -36.33
C LYS A 129 21.75 3.51 -37.34
N ALA A 130 22.52 2.47 -37.02
CA ALA A 130 23.57 1.92 -37.88
C ALA A 130 23.00 1.05 -39.03
N GLY A 131 21.80 0.50 -38.84
CA GLY A 131 21.09 -0.20 -39.91
C GLY A 131 20.80 0.71 -41.11
N LYS A 132 20.80 0.14 -42.32
CA LYS A 132 20.44 0.83 -43.57
C LYS A 132 18.96 1.22 -43.66
N ALA A 133 18.17 0.96 -42.62
CA ALA A 133 16.75 1.29 -42.59
C ALA A 133 16.59 2.82 -42.56
N LYS A 134 15.98 3.38 -43.62
CA LYS A 134 15.64 4.80 -43.67
C LYS A 134 14.69 5.10 -42.51
N LYS A 135 15.05 6.08 -41.68
CA LYS A 135 14.17 6.57 -40.62
C LYS A 135 13.00 7.27 -41.30
N VAL A 136 11.84 6.63 -41.32
CA VAL A 136 10.60 7.21 -41.81
C VAL A 136 9.77 7.56 -40.59
N THR A 137 9.44 8.83 -40.46
CA THR A 137 8.54 9.31 -39.41
C THR A 137 7.12 8.85 -39.70
N GLN A 138 6.29 8.80 -38.65
CA GLN A 138 4.88 8.45 -38.80
C GLN A 138 4.17 9.38 -39.81
N GLN A 139 4.50 10.67 -39.78
CA GLN A 139 3.93 11.68 -40.69
C GLN A 139 4.32 11.41 -42.15
N GLU A 140 5.60 11.16 -42.44
CA GLU A 140 6.06 10.83 -43.80
C GLU A 140 5.38 9.56 -44.33
N ARG A 141 5.21 8.54 -43.47
CA ARG A 141 4.50 7.31 -43.84
C ARG A 141 3.04 7.58 -44.21
N GLU A 142 2.35 8.39 -43.43
CA GLU A 142 0.95 8.77 -43.68
C GLU A 142 0.80 9.62 -44.94
N GLU A 143 1.75 10.49 -45.24
CA GLU A 143 1.80 11.25 -46.49
C GLU A 143 1.96 10.33 -47.70
N VAL A 144 2.93 9.41 -47.67
CA VAL A 144 3.14 8.44 -48.75
C VAL A 144 1.92 7.54 -48.93
N GLU A 145 1.30 7.07 -47.85
CA GLU A 145 0.08 6.26 -47.92
C GLU A 145 -1.07 7.03 -48.58
N ARG A 146 -1.26 8.30 -48.21
CA ARG A 146 -2.29 9.15 -48.83
C ARG A 146 -2.07 9.31 -50.33
N GLU A 147 -0.83 9.56 -50.76
CA GLU A 147 -0.50 9.68 -52.17
C GLU A 147 -0.67 8.34 -52.91
N TRP A 148 -0.24 7.23 -52.31
CA TRP A 148 -0.43 5.89 -52.88
C TRP A 148 -1.91 5.55 -53.08
N ILE A 149 -2.76 5.85 -52.09
CA ILE A 149 -4.22 5.66 -52.19
C ILE A 149 -4.81 6.50 -53.33
N LYS A 150 -4.38 7.77 -53.47
CA LYS A 150 -4.84 8.66 -54.55
C LYS A 150 -4.43 8.10 -55.91
N CYS A 151 -3.15 7.81 -56.11
CA CYS A 151 -2.62 7.25 -57.36
C CYS A 151 -3.29 5.92 -57.71
N GLY A 152 -3.46 5.02 -56.74
CA GLY A 152 -4.14 3.74 -56.93
C GLY A 152 -5.62 3.89 -57.28
N ARG A 153 -6.30 4.93 -56.77
CA ARG A 153 -7.68 5.25 -57.22
C ARG A 153 -7.70 5.71 -58.67
N VAL A 154 -6.80 6.62 -59.04
CA VAL A 154 -6.71 7.13 -60.42
C VAL A 154 -6.36 6.02 -61.41
N ALA A 155 -5.37 5.18 -61.09
CA ALA A 155 -4.97 4.05 -61.93
C ALA A 155 -6.14 3.10 -62.20
N ARG A 156 -6.87 2.68 -61.16
CA ARG A 156 -8.06 1.81 -61.30
C ARG A 156 -9.17 2.44 -62.13
N MET A 157 -9.39 3.75 -62.01
CA MET A 157 -10.39 4.42 -62.85
C MET A 157 -9.95 4.47 -64.30
N ARG A 158 -8.66 4.76 -64.57
CA ARG A 158 -8.11 4.77 -65.93
C ARG A 158 -8.13 3.38 -66.57
N GLU A 159 -7.78 2.36 -65.82
CA GLU A 159 -7.85 0.96 -66.26
C GLU A 159 -9.28 0.58 -66.69
N LYS A 160 -10.30 0.93 -65.89
CA LYS A 160 -11.70 0.71 -66.25
C LYS A 160 -12.09 1.43 -67.55
N ILE A 161 -11.64 2.66 -67.73
CA ILE A 161 -11.89 3.43 -68.95
C ILE A 161 -11.21 2.77 -70.15
N ALA A 162 -9.94 2.39 -70.02
CA ALA A 162 -9.18 1.74 -71.08
C ALA A 162 -9.81 0.40 -71.50
N VAL A 163 -10.15 -0.45 -70.52
CA VAL A 163 -10.85 -1.73 -70.77
C VAL A 163 -12.23 -1.51 -71.40
N GLY A 164 -12.98 -0.51 -70.92
CA GLY A 164 -14.28 -0.16 -71.48
C GLY A 164 -14.20 0.33 -72.94
N MET A 165 -13.24 1.21 -73.24
CA MET A 165 -12.99 1.69 -74.60
C MET A 165 -12.54 0.55 -75.53
N TRP A 166 -11.66 -0.34 -75.04
CA TRP A 166 -11.23 -1.49 -75.83
C TRP A 166 -12.39 -2.41 -76.17
N ARG A 167 -13.28 -2.74 -75.21
CA ARG A 167 -14.49 -3.55 -75.48
C ARG A 167 -15.38 -2.93 -76.56
N PHE A 168 -15.56 -1.61 -76.52
CA PHE A 168 -16.34 -0.93 -77.54
C PHE A 168 -15.73 -1.05 -78.94
N ILE A 169 -14.39 -0.98 -79.05
CA ILE A 169 -13.67 -1.19 -80.31
C ILE A 169 -13.79 -2.65 -80.75
N GLU A 170 -13.62 -3.60 -79.82
CA GLU A 170 -13.73 -5.04 -80.05
C GLU A 170 -15.11 -5.41 -80.65
N GLU A 171 -16.20 -4.86 -80.11
CA GLU A 171 -17.57 -5.03 -80.62
C GLU A 171 -17.76 -4.55 -82.07
N SER A 172 -16.92 -3.62 -82.54
CA SER A 172 -16.98 -3.05 -83.89
C SER A 172 -16.11 -3.77 -84.93
N VAL A 173 -15.21 -4.67 -84.49
CA VAL A 173 -14.31 -5.43 -85.37
C VAL A 173 -14.80 -6.88 -85.45
N PRO A 174 -15.16 -7.39 -86.65
CA PRO A 174 -15.88 -8.66 -86.78
C PRO A 174 -15.03 -9.93 -86.64
N ASP A 175 -13.69 -9.82 -86.68
CA ASP A 175 -12.77 -10.97 -86.68
C ASP A 175 -11.79 -10.90 -85.51
N ARG A 176 -11.62 -12.03 -84.82
CA ARG A 176 -10.82 -12.12 -83.60
C ARG A 176 -9.33 -11.95 -83.86
N GLU A 177 -8.83 -12.48 -84.98
CA GLU A 177 -7.42 -12.32 -85.36
C GLU A 177 -7.10 -10.83 -85.58
N ARG A 178 -8.01 -10.08 -86.22
CA ARG A 178 -7.86 -8.63 -86.41
C ARG A 178 -8.01 -7.81 -85.13
N GLN A 179 -8.80 -8.28 -84.17
CA GLN A 179 -8.90 -7.66 -82.85
C GLN A 179 -7.56 -7.79 -82.09
N GLU A 180 -6.97 -8.98 -82.11
CA GLU A 180 -5.69 -9.28 -81.46
C GLU A 180 -4.54 -8.51 -82.14
N GLU A 181 -4.46 -8.50 -83.47
CA GLU A 181 -3.48 -7.68 -84.23
C GLU A 181 -3.64 -6.18 -83.95
N LEU A 182 -4.87 -5.67 -83.86
CA LEU A 182 -5.14 -4.27 -83.57
C LEU A 182 -4.73 -3.92 -82.13
N ARG A 183 -4.98 -4.82 -81.17
CA ARG A 183 -4.61 -4.64 -79.76
C ARG A 183 -3.10 -4.54 -79.56
N GLU A 184 -2.37 -5.43 -80.23
CA GLU A 184 -0.91 -5.47 -80.26
C GLU A 184 -0.37 -4.20 -80.94
N SER A 185 -0.97 -3.77 -82.05
CA SER A 185 -0.57 -2.53 -82.74
C SER A 185 -0.78 -1.27 -81.90
N MET A 186 -1.74 -1.30 -80.96
CA MET A 186 -2.01 -0.22 -80.01
C MET A 186 -1.18 -0.33 -78.72
N GLY A 187 -0.39 -1.39 -78.55
CA GLY A 187 0.45 -1.62 -77.38
C GLY A 187 -0.33 -1.84 -76.09
N LEU A 188 -1.52 -2.45 -76.16
CA LEU A 188 -2.41 -2.69 -75.01
C LEU A 188 -2.18 -4.06 -74.33
N ASP A 189 -1.11 -4.76 -74.70
CA ASP A 189 -0.75 -6.09 -74.21
C ASP A 189 0.42 -6.09 -73.20
N GLU A 190 0.95 -4.91 -72.85
CA GLU A 190 1.90 -4.69 -71.74
C GLU A 190 1.23 -3.94 -70.56
#